data_AF-A0A0G0QZA8-F1
#
_entry.id   AF-A0A0G0QZA8-F1
#
_cell.length_a   1.000
_cell.length_b   1.000
_cell.length_c   1.000
_cell.angle_alpha   90.00
_cell.angle_beta   90.00
_cell.angle_gamma   90.00
#
_symmetry.space_group_name_H-M   'P 1'
#
loop_
_entity.id
_entity.type
_entity.pdbx_description
1 polymer ?
#
loop_
_entity_poly.entity_id
_entity_poly.type
_entity_poly.pdbx_seq_one_letter_code
_entity_poly.pdbx_strand_id
1 'polypeptide(L)' 'MGKPITHRDILEKFGARLQKVRKEKRISQEELAARLSMHRTYVGMIERGERNPTIRTLYKIAKALKVNASELLPF' A
#
# COMPACT_ATOMS: atom_id res chain seq x y z
N MET A 1 -12.81 16.51 -21.63
CA MET A 1 -13.22 15.81 -20.39
C MET A 1 -12.16 14.77 -20.10
N GLY A 2 -11.56 14.75 -18.90
CA GLY A 2 -10.52 13.78 -18.55
C GLY A 2 -11.09 12.35 -18.52
N LYS A 3 -10.26 11.33 -18.83
CA LYS A 3 -10.67 9.93 -18.70
C LYS A 3 -11.19 9.66 -17.27
N PRO A 4 -12.30 8.92 -17.11
CA PRO A 4 -12.79 8.54 -15.79
C PRO A 4 -11.77 7.66 -15.07
N ILE A 5 -11.55 7.93 -13.77
CA ILE A 5 -10.67 7.11 -12.92
C ILE A 5 -11.32 5.73 -12.77
N THR A 6 -10.62 4.70 -13.22
CA THR A 6 -11.07 3.31 -13.10
C THR A 6 -10.68 2.73 -11.74
N HIS A 7 -11.32 1.61 -11.36
CA HIS A 7 -10.90 0.84 -10.19
C HIS A 7 -9.41 0.45 -10.25
N ARG A 8 -8.93 0.08 -11.44
CA ARG A 8 -7.53 -0.29 -11.67
C ARG A 8 -6.59 0.89 -11.43
N ASP A 9 -6.95 2.09 -11.91
CA ASP A 9 -6.16 3.30 -11.69
C ASP A 9 -5.99 3.61 -10.19
N ILE A 10 -7.04 3.36 -9.39
CA ILE A 10 -6.99 3.56 -7.93
C ILE A 10 -6.00 2.59 -7.28
N LEU A 11 -6.08 1.30 -7.64
CA LEU A 11 -5.21 0.28 -7.05
C LEU A 11 -3.74 0.48 -7.43
N GLU A 12 -3.46 0.80 -8.70
CA GLU A 12 -2.09 1.05 -9.18
C GLU A 12 -1.49 2.30 -8.51
N LYS A 13 -2.25 3.39 -8.39
CA LYS A 13 -1.77 4.61 -7.70
C LYS A 13 -1.57 4.39 -6.20
N PHE A 14 -2.49 3.70 -5.53
CA PHE A 14 -2.33 3.32 -4.13
C PHE A 14 -1.09 2.44 -3.92
N GLY A 15 -0.92 1.41 -4.76
CA GLY A 15 0.23 0.50 -4.71
C GLY A 15 1.56 1.24 -4.88
N ALA A 16 1.64 2.14 -5.86
CA ALA A 16 2.80 2.99 -6.09
C ALA A 16 3.10 3.92 -4.89
N ARG A 17 2.06 4.53 -4.30
CA ARG A 17 2.20 5.38 -3.11
C ARG A 17 2.70 4.57 -1.91
N LEU A 18 2.12 3.40 -1.65
CA LEU A 18 2.57 2.48 -0.60
C LEU A 18 4.04 2.11 -0.78
N GLN A 19 4.44 1.73 -1.99
CA GLN A 19 5.83 1.38 -2.28
C GLN A 19 6.78 2.57 -2.01
N LYS A 20 6.40 3.78 -2.43
CA LYS A 20 7.18 4.99 -2.20
C LYS A 20 7.39 5.24 -0.70
N VAL A 21 6.31 5.30 0.08
CA VAL A 21 6.38 5.54 1.53
C VAL A 21 7.18 4.43 2.22
N ARG A 22 6.99 3.17 1.84
CA ARG A 22 7.77 2.05 2.40
C ARG A 22 9.27 2.22 2.14
N LYS A 23 9.66 2.61 0.93
CA LYS A 23 11.07 2.86 0.56
C LYS A 23 11.64 4.06 1.34
N GLU A 24 10.88 5.14 1.52
CA GLU A 24 11.26 6.30 2.33
C GLU A 24 11.50 5.91 3.80
N LYS A 25 10.72 4.97 4.34
CA LYS A 25 10.93 4.38 5.67
C LYS A 25 12.03 3.30 5.72
N ARG A 26 12.72 3.01 4.61
CA ARG A 26 13.77 1.99 4.48
C ARG A 26 13.33 0.58 4.91
N ILE A 27 12.06 0.24 4.67
CA ILE A 27 11.48 -1.06 5.01
C ILE A 27 11.43 -1.92 3.76
N SER A 28 11.80 -3.20 3.83
CA SER A 28 11.64 -4.15 2.72
C SER A 28 10.20 -4.68 2.64
N GLN A 29 9.80 -5.31 1.52
CA GLN A 29 8.49 -5.98 1.47
C GLN A 29 8.39 -7.11 2.50
N GLU A 30 9.49 -7.85 2.72
CA GLU A 30 9.57 -8.92 3.71
C GLU A 30 9.35 -8.39 5.13
N GLU A 31 10.03 -7.30 5.47
CA GLU A 31 9.91 -6.64 6.77
C GLU A 31 8.50 -6.08 7.00
N LEU A 32 7.90 -5.43 5.99
CA LEU A 32 6.51 -4.97 6.11
C LEU A 32 5.56 -6.14 6.30
N ALA A 33 5.74 -7.22 5.54
CA ALA A 33 4.89 -8.41 5.65
C ALA A 33 4.99 -9.06 7.03
N ALA A 34 6.21 -9.18 7.58
CA ALA A 34 6.45 -9.66 8.93
C ALA A 34 5.70 -8.81 9.98
N ARG A 35 5.79 -7.47 9.91
CA ARG A 35 5.05 -6.55 10.80
C ARG A 35 3.53 -6.67 10.71
N LEU A 36 3.02 -7.07 9.54
CA LEU A 36 1.58 -7.25 9.30
C LEU A 36 1.08 -8.66 9.67
N SER A 37 2.00 -9.58 9.96
CA SER A 37 1.75 -11.03 10.04
C SER A 37 1.09 -11.55 8.76
N MET A 38 1.67 -11.20 7.61
CA MET A 38 1.18 -11.55 6.27
C MET A 38 2.32 -12.13 5.42
N HIS A 39 1.96 -12.78 4.32
CA HIS A 39 2.95 -13.29 3.36
C HIS A 39 3.53 -12.13 2.53
N ARG A 40 4.85 -12.11 2.28
CA ARG A 40 5.52 -11.07 1.46
C ARG A 40 4.84 -10.86 0.11
N THR A 41 4.39 -11.94 -0.52
CA THR A 41 3.70 -11.89 -1.81
C THR A 41 2.44 -11.03 -1.76
N TYR A 42 1.72 -11.00 -0.64
CA TYR A 42 0.54 -10.15 -0.47
C TYR A 42 0.89 -8.66 -0.46
N VAL A 43 1.97 -8.27 0.22
CA VAL A 43 2.49 -6.89 0.15
C VAL A 43 2.87 -6.53 -1.30
N GLY A 44 3.57 -7.42 -2.00
CA GLY A 44 3.92 -7.21 -3.40
C GLY A 44 2.71 -7.09 -4.33
N MET A 45 1.67 -7.89 -4.13
CA MET A 45 0.43 -7.80 -4.90
C MET A 45 -0.29 -6.46 -4.67
N ILE A 46 -0.30 -5.94 -3.44
CA ILE A 46 -0.85 -4.60 -3.15
C ILE A 46 -0.04 -3.52 -3.88
N GLU A 47 1.29 -3.57 -3.81
CA GLU A 47 2.15 -2.57 -4.45
C GLU A 47 2.03 -2.54 -5.98
N ARG A 48 1.68 -3.67 -6.60
CA ARG A 48 1.42 -3.78 -8.04
C ARG A 48 -0.04 -3.50 -8.43
N GLY A 49 -0.91 -3.17 -7.47
CA GLY A 49 -2.33 -2.94 -7.71
C GLY A 49 -3.14 -4.20 -8.02
N GLU A 50 -2.60 -5.39 -7.79
CA GLU A 50 -3.26 -6.69 -8.03
C GLU A 50 -4.24 -7.07 -6.92
N ARG A 51 -4.14 -6.41 -5.75
CA ARG A 51 -5.01 -6.64 -4.60
C ARG A 51 -5.53 -5.32 -4.03
N ASN A 52 -6.83 -5.30 -3.76
CA ASN A 52 -7.48 -4.26 -2.97
C ASN A 52 -7.38 -4.59 -1.47
N PRO A 53 -6.54 -3.90 -0.68
CA PRO A 53 -6.46 -4.14 0.75
C PRO A 53 -7.73 -3.67 1.45
N THR A 54 -8.16 -4.41 2.48
CA THR A 54 -9.24 -3.94 3.36
C THR A 54 -8.80 -2.72 4.18
N ILE A 55 -9.76 -1.97 4.71
CA ILE A 55 -9.51 -0.88 5.68
C ILE A 55 -8.67 -1.35 6.87
N ARG A 56 -8.92 -2.57 7.37
CA ARG A 56 -8.13 -3.17 8.46
C ARG A 56 -6.66 -3.35 8.05
N THR A 57 -6.42 -3.80 6.81
CA THR A 57 -5.06 -3.93 6.26
C THR A 57 -4.41 -2.56 6.11
N LEU A 58 -5.12 -1.56 5.58
CA LEU A 58 -4.62 -0.19 5.46
C LEU A 58 -4.19 0.39 6.81
N TYR A 59 -5.01 0.23 7.85
CA TYR A 59 -4.68 0.66 9.22
C TYR A 59 -3.40 -0.01 9.73
N LYS A 60 -3.29 -1.34 9.54
CA LYS A 60 -2.08 -2.07 9.93
C LYS A 60 -0.85 -1.59 9.17
N ILE A 61 -0.96 -1.31 7.87
CA ILE A 61 0.12 -0.77 7.03
C ILE A 61 0.59 0.58 7.58
N ALA A 62 -0.33 1.52 7.81
CA ALA A 62 -0.01 2.84 8.34
C ALA A 62 0.73 2.72 9.69
N LYS A 63 0.24 1.87 10.60
CA LYS A 63 0.90 1.59 11.88
C LYS A 63 2.28 0.96 11.71
N ALA A 64 2.44 -0.03 10.83
CA ALA A 64 3.70 -0.72 10.58
C ALA A 64 4.77 0.20 9.97
N LEU A 65 4.35 1.16 9.14
CA LEU A 65 5.20 2.17 8.52
C LEU A 65 5.42 3.41 9.41
N LYS A 66 4.71 3.52 10.54
CA LYS A 66 4.71 4.69 11.45
C LYS A 66 4.37 5.98 10.69
N VAL A 67 3.25 5.95 9.96
CA VAL A 67 2.71 7.07 9.17
C VAL A 67 1.23 7.24 9.44
N ASN A 68 0.70 8.43 9.15
CA ASN A 68 -0.73 8.63 9.09
C ASN A 68 -1.32 7.99 7.82
N ALA A 69 -2.60 7.58 7.87
CA ALA A 69 -3.29 7.09 6.68
C ALA A 69 -3.35 8.15 5.57
N SER A 70 -3.32 9.44 5.93
CA SER A 70 -3.23 10.58 5.02
C SER A 70 -1.95 10.60 4.18
N GLU A 71 -0.89 9.92 4.63
CA GLU A 71 0.34 9.76 3.85
C GLU A 71 0.21 8.64 2.80
N LEU A 72 -0.84 7.83 2.85
CA LEU A 72 -1.12 6.75 1.89
C LEU A 72 -2.31 7.07 0.99
N LEU A 73 -3.30 7.83 1.51
CA LEU A 73 -4.51 8.23 0.80
C LEU A 73 -4.97 9.65 1.20
N PRO A 74 -5.47 10.47 0.26
CA PRO A 74 -5.41 10.24 -1.18
C PRO A 74 -3.96 10.26 -1.69
N PHE A 75 -3.71 9.58 -2.81
CA PHE A 75 -2.39 9.44 -3.43
C PHE A 75 -2.12 10.51 -4.50
#